data_AF-A0A662C951-F1
#
_entry.id   AF-A0A662C951-F1
#
_cell.length_a   1.000
_cell.length_b   1.000
_cell.length_c   1.000
_cell.angle_alpha   90.00
_cell.angle_beta   90.00
_cell.angle_gamma   90.00
#
_symmetry.space_group_name_H-M   'P 1'
#
loop_
_entity.id
_entity.type
_entity.pdbx_description
1 polymer ?
#
loop_
_entity_poly.entity_id
_entity_poly.type
_entity_poly.pdbx_seq_one_letter_code
_entity_poly.pdbx_strand_id
1 'polypeptide(L)'
;MIKERKKAEVILFSSFPPNNDWHYGSHSMELYAEATKQAALEANCAYVDVYNTWKRVLQRKDQSSLLGNNINHPNDFGHWLYELSFEAMTF
;
A
#
# COMPACT_ATOMS: atom_id res chain seq x y z
N MET A 1 -0.86 12.70 -20.31
CA MET A 1 -0.76 11.89 -19.06
C MET A 1 0.13 12.60 -18.01
N ILE A 2 0.04 12.28 -16.70
CA ILE A 2 0.82 12.97 -15.62
C ILE A 2 2.33 12.91 -15.90
N LYS A 3 2.83 11.74 -16.29
CA LYS A 3 4.24 11.48 -16.66
C LYS A 3 4.77 12.47 -17.72
N GLU A 4 4.03 12.66 -18.81
CA GLU A 4 4.38 13.60 -19.88
C GLU A 4 4.33 15.07 -19.43
N ARG A 5 3.28 15.45 -18.67
CA ARG A 5 3.11 16.84 -18.18
C ARG A 5 4.19 17.25 -17.19
N LYS A 6 4.68 16.31 -16.39
CA LYS A 6 5.66 16.56 -15.33
C LYS A 6 7.08 16.18 -15.71
N LYS A 7 7.28 15.48 -16.85
CA LYS A 7 8.57 14.93 -17.29
C LYS A 7 9.25 14.15 -16.17
N ALA A 8 8.47 13.33 -15.46
CA ALA A 8 8.91 12.57 -14.30
C ALA A 8 8.32 11.17 -14.33
N GLU A 9 9.08 10.20 -13.83
CA GLU A 9 8.57 8.85 -13.60
C GLU A 9 7.47 8.87 -12.54
N VAL A 10 6.52 7.95 -12.70
CA VAL A 10 5.37 7.79 -11.81
C VAL A 10 5.40 6.37 -11.26
N ILE A 11 5.29 6.27 -9.95
CA ILE A 11 5.15 5.01 -9.24
C ILE A 11 3.77 5.03 -8.61
N LEU A 12 3.00 3.96 -8.82
CA LEU A 12 1.78 3.72 -8.06
C LEU A 12 2.07 2.68 -6.97
N PHE A 13 1.42 2.80 -5.84
CA PHE A 13 1.55 1.82 -4.75
C PHE A 13 0.19 1.57 -4.12
N SER A 14 -0.03 0.35 -3.63
CA SER A 14 -1.27 0.00 -2.95
C SER A 14 -1.32 0.55 -1.52
N SER A 15 -2.52 0.84 -1.02
CA SER A 15 -2.72 1.17 0.40
C SER A 15 -2.71 -0.09 1.27
N PHE A 16 -2.22 0.04 2.50
CA PHE A 16 -2.29 -1.02 3.51
C PHE A 16 -3.73 -1.33 3.96
N PRO A 17 -4.01 -2.50 4.55
CA PRO A 17 -5.28 -2.78 5.24
C PRO A 17 -5.37 -2.05 6.59
N PRO A 18 -6.36 -1.15 6.80
CA PRO A 18 -6.58 -0.49 8.10
C PRO A 18 -7.11 -1.49 9.14
N ASN A 19 -7.33 -1.02 10.38
CA ASN A 19 -7.98 -1.83 11.41
C ASN A 19 -9.37 -2.28 10.95
N ASN A 20 -9.75 -3.53 11.27
CA ASN A 20 -11.08 -4.07 10.98
C ASN A 20 -12.20 -3.31 11.70
N ASP A 21 -11.90 -2.69 12.83
CA ASP A 21 -12.85 -1.89 13.61
C ASP A 21 -12.96 -0.44 13.09
N TRP A 22 -12.28 -0.08 11.99
CA TRP A 22 -12.39 1.27 11.44
C TRP A 22 -13.71 1.47 10.68
N HIS A 23 -14.69 2.08 11.35
CA HIS A 23 -16.06 2.21 10.85
C HIS A 23 -16.22 3.04 9.55
N TYR A 24 -15.27 3.94 9.26
CA TYR A 24 -15.31 4.78 8.06
C TYR A 24 -14.49 4.18 6.91
N GLY A 25 -13.89 3.01 7.10
CA GLY A 25 -13.18 2.29 6.06
C GLY A 25 -14.15 1.54 5.15
N SER A 26 -13.82 1.48 3.85
CA SER A 26 -14.55 0.62 2.93
C SER A 26 -14.21 -0.87 3.09
N HIS A 27 -13.10 -1.19 3.76
CA HIS A 27 -12.51 -2.53 3.90
C HIS A 27 -12.23 -3.27 2.57
N SER A 28 -12.35 -2.58 1.43
CA SER A 28 -12.12 -3.13 0.08
C SER A 28 -10.68 -2.95 -0.39
N MET A 29 -9.70 -2.88 0.53
CA MET A 29 -8.32 -2.53 0.19
C MET A 29 -7.67 -3.51 -0.79
N GLU A 30 -8.09 -4.79 -0.78
CA GLU A 30 -7.68 -5.78 -1.78
C GLU A 30 -8.09 -5.37 -3.21
N LEU A 31 -9.35 -4.94 -3.37
CA LEU A 31 -9.87 -4.50 -4.66
C LEU A 31 -9.16 -3.23 -5.14
N TYR A 32 -8.87 -2.30 -4.22
CA TYR A 32 -8.09 -1.10 -4.57
C TYR A 32 -6.63 -1.42 -4.91
N ALA A 33 -6.01 -2.39 -4.23
CA ALA A 33 -4.65 -2.82 -4.55
C ALA A 33 -4.59 -3.41 -5.97
N GLU A 34 -5.52 -4.30 -6.31
CA GLU A 34 -5.60 -4.87 -7.66
C GLU A 34 -5.91 -3.79 -8.72
N ALA A 35 -6.89 -2.92 -8.46
CA ALA A 35 -7.20 -1.81 -9.37
C ALA A 35 -6.01 -0.86 -9.59
N THR A 36 -5.22 -0.60 -8.54
CA THR A 36 -4.01 0.24 -8.62
C THR A 36 -2.94 -0.44 -9.47
N LYS A 37 -2.77 -1.76 -9.32
CA LYS A 37 -1.86 -2.54 -10.15
C LYS A 37 -2.27 -2.51 -11.62
N GLN A 38 -3.55 -2.70 -11.92
CA GLN A 38 -4.06 -2.60 -13.29
C GLN A 38 -3.87 -1.19 -13.87
N ALA A 39 -4.15 -0.15 -13.09
CA ALA A 39 -3.92 1.23 -13.51
C ALA A 39 -2.42 1.52 -13.78
N ALA A 40 -1.51 0.94 -12.99
CA ALA A 40 -0.07 1.06 -13.24
C ALA A 40 0.33 0.39 -14.57
N LEU A 41 -0.22 -0.79 -14.87
CA LEU A 41 0.01 -1.50 -16.14
C LEU A 41 -0.52 -0.69 -17.33
N GLU A 42 -1.76 -0.20 -17.26
CA GLU A 42 -2.37 0.62 -18.32
C GLU A 42 -1.59 1.93 -18.56
N ALA A 43 -1.09 2.55 -17.49
CA ALA A 43 -0.31 3.78 -17.56
C ALA A 43 1.20 3.55 -17.86
N ASN A 44 1.64 2.30 -18.00
CA ASN A 44 3.05 1.92 -18.14
C ASN A 44 3.95 2.57 -17.06
N CYS A 45 3.56 2.37 -15.81
CA CYS A 45 4.20 2.88 -14.59
C CYS A 45 4.61 1.72 -13.68
N ALA A 46 5.62 1.95 -12.83
CA ALA A 46 5.98 0.98 -11.81
C ALA A 46 4.88 0.84 -10.75
N TYR A 47 4.74 -0.36 -10.18
CA TYR A 47 3.81 -0.67 -9.11
C TYR A 47 4.54 -1.24 -7.89
N VAL A 48 4.21 -0.73 -6.70
CA VAL A 48 4.74 -1.22 -5.41
C VAL A 48 3.62 -1.82 -4.57
N ASP A 49 3.77 -3.09 -4.19
CA ASP A 49 2.74 -3.85 -3.47
C ASP A 49 2.90 -3.77 -1.94
N VAL A 50 2.43 -2.67 -1.36
CA VAL A 50 2.41 -2.50 0.10
C VAL A 50 1.31 -3.36 0.74
N TYR A 51 0.15 -3.50 0.08
CA TYR A 51 -0.99 -4.26 0.61
C TYR A 51 -0.61 -5.70 0.93
N ASN A 52 -0.03 -6.44 -0.02
CA ASN A 52 0.33 -7.84 0.22
C ASN A 52 1.51 -7.98 1.19
N THR A 53 2.44 -7.02 1.21
CA THR A 53 3.52 -6.97 2.22
C THR A 53 2.93 -6.90 3.63
N TRP A 54 1.99 -5.98 3.87
CA TRP A 54 1.27 -5.88 5.14
C TRP A 54 0.48 -7.14 5.47
N LYS A 55 -0.28 -7.69 4.52
CA LYS A 55 -1.06 -8.91 4.73
C LYS A 55 -0.18 -10.09 5.16
N ARG A 56 1.04 -10.19 4.64
CA ARG A 56 1.99 -11.26 5.02
C ARG A 56 2.53 -11.09 6.43
N VAL A 57 2.72 -9.86 6.89
CA VAL A 57 3.12 -9.58 8.27
C VAL A 57 1.97 -9.82 9.24
N LEU A 58 0.75 -9.41 8.88
CA LEU A 58 -0.47 -9.62 9.68
C LEU A 58 -0.85 -11.08 9.89
N GLN A 59 -0.28 -12.02 9.12
CA GLN A 59 -0.37 -13.46 9.42
C GLN A 59 0.33 -13.86 10.73
N ARG A 60 1.18 -12.98 11.28
CA ARG A 60 2.00 -13.23 12.47
C ARG A 60 1.93 -12.12 13.52
N LYS A 61 1.20 -11.04 13.25
CA LYS A 61 1.14 -9.82 14.06
C LYS A 61 -0.27 -9.26 14.05
N ASP A 62 -0.67 -8.65 15.16
CA ASP A 62 -1.98 -8.00 15.27
C ASP A 62 -1.96 -6.61 14.65
N GLN A 63 -3.14 -6.11 14.23
CA GLN A 63 -3.30 -4.78 13.64
C GLN A 63 -2.77 -3.67 14.57
N SER A 64 -3.00 -3.80 15.88
CA SER A 64 -2.51 -2.85 16.89
C SER A 64 -0.99 -2.76 16.97
N SER A 65 -0.26 -3.80 16.55
CA SER A 65 1.20 -3.79 16.52
C SER A 65 1.78 -3.04 15.32
N LEU A 66 0.96 -2.74 14.29
CA LEU A 66 1.38 -2.03 13.08
C LEU A 66 0.80 -0.61 12.98
N LEU A 67 -0.16 -0.27 13.84
CA LEU A 67 -0.91 0.99 13.79
C LEU A 67 -0.61 1.86 15.01
N GLY A 68 -0.32 3.14 14.80
CA GLY A 68 0.00 4.09 15.86
C GLY A 68 -1.25 4.52 16.65
N ASN A 69 -2.37 4.69 15.95
CA ASN A 69 -3.66 5.01 16.57
C ASN A 69 -4.59 3.80 16.73
N ASN A 70 -4.11 2.60 16.38
CA ASN A 70 -4.90 1.38 16.32
C ASN A 70 -6.17 1.46 15.45
N ILE A 71 -6.23 2.38 14.48
CA ILE A 71 -7.39 2.57 13.58
C ILE A 71 -6.96 2.54 12.13
N ASN A 72 -6.20 3.53 11.68
CA ASN A 72 -5.93 3.74 10.25
C ASN A 72 -4.65 4.54 9.98
N HIS A 73 -3.79 4.71 10.98
CA HIS A 73 -2.48 5.34 10.79
C HIS A 73 -1.40 4.34 11.18
N PRO A 74 -0.46 4.02 10.28
CA PRO A 74 0.70 3.19 10.60
C PRO A 74 1.52 3.76 11.77
N ASN A 75 2.15 2.89 12.56
CA ASN A 75 3.27 3.27 13.43
C ASN A 75 4.61 3.15 12.67
N ASP A 76 5.73 3.37 13.35
CA ASP A 76 7.07 3.29 12.73
C ASP A 76 7.34 1.92 12.10
N PHE A 77 6.92 0.82 12.74
CA PHE A 77 7.05 -0.51 12.14
C PHE A 77 6.15 -0.65 10.90
N GLY A 78 4.93 -0.13 10.93
CA GLY A 78 4.04 -0.09 9.78
C GLY A 78 4.61 0.75 8.63
N HIS A 79 5.25 1.89 8.92
CA HIS A 79 5.95 2.71 7.93
C HIS A 79 7.20 2.00 7.38
N TRP A 80 7.93 1.23 8.19
CA TRP A 80 9.03 0.39 7.73
C TRP A 80 8.58 -0.65 6.69
N LEU A 81 7.36 -1.18 6.80
CA LEU A 81 6.82 -2.08 5.75
C LEU A 81 6.61 -1.38 4.40
N TYR A 82 6.34 -0.07 4.39
CA TYR A 82 6.33 0.69 3.15
C TYR A 82 7.73 0.73 2.54
N GLU A 83 8.74 1.13 3.31
CA GLU A 83 10.13 1.14 2.86
C GLU A 83 10.53 -0.20 2.24
N LEU A 84 10.33 -1.31 2.96
CA LEU A 84 10.65 -2.65 2.46
C LEU A 84 9.95 -2.98 1.13
N SER A 85 8.70 -2.54 0.96
CA SER A 85 7.96 -2.74 -0.29
C SER A 85 8.59 -1.96 -1.44
N PHE A 86 9.05 -0.72 -1.18
CA PHE A 86 9.72 0.12 -2.17
C PHE A 86 11.13 -0.38 -2.50
N GLU A 87 11.88 -0.91 -1.53
CA GLU A 87 13.20 -1.51 -1.76
C GLU A 87 13.12 -2.76 -2.66
N ALA A 88 12.00 -3.49 -2.61
CA ALA A 88 11.76 -4.67 -3.44
C ALA A 88 11.38 -4.33 -4.89
N MET A 89 11.29 -3.05 -5.25
CA MET A 89 10.92 -2.62 -6.60
C MET A 89 12.01 -3.01 -7.62
N THR A 90 11.58 -3.66 -8.70
CA THR A 90 12.44 -4.00 -9.85
C THR A 90 12.05 -3.16 -11.06
N PHE A 91 13.05 -2.66 -11.79
CA PHE A 91 12.87 -1.84 -13.00
C PHE A 91 12.89 -2.67 -14.28
#